data_AF-A0A694WIZ0-F1
#
_entry.id   AF-A0A694WIZ0-F1
#
_cell.length_a   1.000
_cell.length_b   1.000
_cell.length_c   1.000
_cell.angle_alpha   90.00
_cell.angle_beta   90.00
_cell.angle_gamma   90.00
#
_symmetry.space_group_name_H-M   'P 1'
#
loop_
_entity.id
_entity.type
_entity.pdbx_description
1 polymer ?
#
loop_
_entity_poly.entity_id
_entity_poly.type
_entity_poly.pdbx_seq_one_letter_code
_entity_poly.pdbx_strand_id
1 'polypeptide(L)'
;CSGKIYLVDIEEERVDIQLLILFDMKDMFEYLSLYEMFVNNSFYKQFCEKTWCETDEFCKKNIEIVIRDSGLNSNLSFQSYFHFLQNIPSMLESIPFQRILSQRKNKFENAIVVSAGPSLAKQLPLLKAYQDKAVIFCADGALSMLEKEGIVPDYVTNLDFTDLAMKFFQNKENKTSLNILSCATHPNVAHSLKAENCMIVLRNKALYQRFNFNDFGYIDTGTHVSHFSYTLALALGFKNIIMIGQDLAFDEEGNSHSKGFDFGEKFSGEENIDK
;
A
#
# COMPACT_ATOMS: atom_id res chain seq x y z
N CYS A 1 7.25 -29.99 -0.40
CA CYS A 1 8.11 -28.86 -0.02
C CYS A 1 9.42 -29.40 0.51
N SER A 2 10.56 -29.07 -0.10
CA SER A 2 11.89 -29.38 0.44
C SER A 2 12.36 -28.20 1.28
N GLY A 3 12.33 -28.34 2.62
CA GLY A 3 12.97 -27.38 3.51
C GLY A 3 14.49 -27.47 3.38
N LYS A 4 15.20 -26.36 3.58
CA LYS A 4 16.65 -26.32 3.74
C LYS A 4 16.97 -26.13 5.22
N ILE A 5 17.96 -26.85 5.73
CA ILE A 5 18.47 -26.66 7.09
C ILE A 5 19.81 -25.94 6.96
N TYR A 6 19.93 -24.80 7.63
CA TYR A 6 21.19 -24.07 7.77
C TYR A 6 21.69 -24.25 9.20
N LEU A 7 22.95 -24.63 9.35
CA LEU A 7 23.61 -24.71 10.64
C LEU A 7 24.52 -23.50 10.76
N VAL A 8 24.36 -22.74 11.84
CA VAL A 8 25.13 -21.54 12.12
C VAL A 8 25.74 -21.71 13.51
N ASP A 9 27.05 -21.53 13.60
CA ASP A 9 27.76 -21.49 14.87
C ASP A 9 27.80 -20.04 15.37
N ILE A 10 27.20 -19.79 16.53
CA ILE A 10 27.10 -18.45 17.11
C ILE A 10 28.40 -17.99 17.77
N GLU A 11 29.34 -18.92 18.04
CA GLU A 11 30.63 -18.61 18.64
C GLU A 11 31.69 -18.23 17.59
N GLU A 12 31.38 -18.40 16.30
CA GLU A 12 32.29 -18.08 15.20
C GLU A 12 32.50 -16.56 15.07
N GLU A 13 33.76 -16.13 14.91
CA GLU A 13 34.17 -14.71 14.94
C GLU A 13 33.41 -13.82 13.94
N ARG A 14 32.99 -14.38 12.79
CA ARG A 14 32.32 -13.67 11.70
C ARG A 14 30.89 -14.14 11.45
N VAL A 15 30.23 -14.64 12.49
CA VAL A 15 28.84 -15.11 12.38
C VAL A 15 27.88 -14.02 11.91
N ASP A 16 28.15 -12.75 12.25
CA ASP A 16 27.39 -11.60 11.77
C ASP A 16 27.36 -11.54 10.23
N ILE A 17 28.52 -11.60 9.57
CA ILE A 17 28.62 -11.57 8.11
C ILE A 17 27.92 -12.78 7.49
N GLN A 18 28.05 -13.97 8.11
CA GLN A 18 27.37 -15.17 7.62
C GLN A 18 25.85 -15.04 7.70
N LEU A 19 25.32 -14.51 8.81
CA LEU A 19 23.90 -14.26 8.98
C LEU A 19 23.39 -13.19 8.02
N LEU A 20 24.14 -12.09 7.79
CA LEU A 20 23.76 -11.07 6.82
C LEU A 20 23.64 -11.65 5.41
N ILE A 21 24.61 -12.45 4.97
CA ILE A 21 24.57 -13.12 3.67
C ILE A 21 23.39 -14.10 3.61
N LEU A 22 23.23 -14.93 4.64
CA LEU A 22 22.16 -15.92 4.70
C LEU A 22 20.78 -15.28 4.67
N PHE A 23 20.58 -14.19 5.42
CA PHE A 23 19.31 -13.47 5.49
C PHE A 23 19.02 -12.66 4.23
N ASP A 24 20.02 -12.17 3.49
CA ASP A 24 19.79 -11.50 2.20
C ASP A 24 19.63 -12.49 1.02
N MET A 25 19.88 -13.79 1.21
CA MET A 25 19.53 -14.79 0.20
C MET A 25 18.03 -14.74 -0.08
N LYS A 26 17.66 -14.71 -1.37
CA LYS A 26 16.27 -14.63 -1.82
C LYS A 26 15.32 -15.57 -1.08
N ASP A 27 15.67 -16.86 -1.03
CA ASP A 27 14.85 -17.92 -0.40
C ASP A 27 14.66 -17.74 1.12
N MET A 28 15.51 -16.97 1.80
CA MET A 28 15.43 -16.69 3.24
C MET A 28 14.78 -15.34 3.50
N PHE A 29 15.19 -14.32 2.74
CA PHE A 29 14.73 -12.94 2.85
C PHE A 29 13.19 -12.85 2.86
N GLU A 30 12.54 -13.58 1.96
CA GLU A 30 11.07 -13.59 1.80
C GLU A 30 10.33 -14.04 3.08
N TYR A 31 11.00 -14.81 3.96
CA TYR A 31 10.42 -15.35 5.19
C TYR A 31 10.93 -14.69 6.48
N LEU A 32 11.81 -13.69 6.41
CA LEU A 32 12.39 -13.07 7.63
C LEU A 32 11.35 -12.43 8.54
N SER A 33 10.21 -11.98 8.01
CA SER A 33 9.11 -11.45 8.82
C SER A 33 8.37 -12.51 9.63
N LEU A 34 8.55 -13.79 9.28
CA LEU A 34 8.02 -14.95 10.01
C LEU A 34 9.06 -15.55 10.95
N TYR A 35 10.20 -14.88 11.13
CA TYR A 35 11.26 -15.35 12.02
C TYR A 35 10.71 -15.51 13.45
N GLU A 36 10.89 -16.71 13.98
CA GLU A 36 10.58 -17.05 15.37
C GLU A 36 11.64 -18.06 15.84
N MET A 37 12.19 -17.84 17.04
CA MET A 37 13.17 -18.75 17.63
C MET A 37 12.48 -19.73 18.59
N PHE A 38 12.56 -21.02 18.27
CA PHE A 38 11.93 -22.09 19.05
C PHE A 38 12.95 -22.85 19.91
N VAL A 39 12.55 -23.22 21.14
CA VAL A 39 13.31 -24.12 22.02
C VAL A 39 12.48 -25.37 22.29
N ASN A 40 12.93 -26.51 21.76
CA ASN A 40 12.17 -27.77 21.82
C ASN A 40 12.28 -28.53 23.16
N ASN A 41 13.08 -28.07 24.13
CA ASN A 41 13.31 -28.80 25.38
C ASN A 41 13.22 -27.88 26.61
N SER A 42 12.42 -28.28 27.61
CA SER A 42 12.22 -27.54 28.86
C SER A 42 13.49 -27.37 29.69
N PHE A 43 14.40 -28.34 29.64
CA PHE A 43 15.71 -28.26 30.29
C PHE A 43 16.53 -27.09 29.74
N TYR A 44 16.74 -27.04 28.41
CA TYR A 44 17.52 -25.95 27.81
C TYR A 44 16.83 -24.60 27.95
N LYS A 45 15.49 -24.56 27.94
CA LYS A 45 14.74 -23.32 28.23
C LYS A 45 15.05 -22.78 29.62
N GLN A 46 15.21 -23.65 30.62
CA GLN A 46 15.48 -23.23 32.01
C GLN A 46 16.96 -22.87 32.24
N PHE A 47 17.90 -23.60 31.64
CA PHE A 47 19.33 -23.47 31.96
C PHE A 47 20.13 -22.65 30.93
N CYS A 48 19.61 -22.46 29.72
CA CYS A 48 20.27 -21.70 28.65
C CYS A 48 19.46 -20.46 28.23
N GLU A 49 18.54 -19.99 29.08
CA GLU A 49 17.66 -18.85 28.79
C GLU A 49 18.45 -17.61 28.36
N LYS A 50 19.56 -17.31 29.06
CA LYS A 50 20.40 -16.15 28.74
C LYS A 50 21.00 -16.24 27.33
N THR A 51 21.68 -17.36 27.02
CA THR A 51 22.28 -17.59 25.70
C THR A 51 21.23 -17.56 24.60
N TRP A 52 20.05 -18.13 24.88
CA TRP A 52 18.92 -18.11 23.96
C TRP A 52 18.45 -16.66 23.66
N CYS A 53 18.16 -15.86 24.69
CA CYS A 53 17.75 -14.47 24.52
C CYS A 53 18.83 -13.64 23.79
N GLU A 54 20.10 -13.83 24.12
CA GLU A 54 21.23 -13.14 23.45
C GLU A 54 21.33 -13.53 21.96
N THR A 55 21.14 -14.82 21.64
CA THR A 55 21.14 -15.31 20.25
C THR A 55 19.94 -14.78 19.47
N ASP A 56 18.76 -14.77 20.08
CA ASP A 56 17.54 -14.28 19.44
C ASP A 56 17.65 -12.78 19.10
N GLU A 57 18.11 -11.97 20.06
CA GLU A 57 18.36 -10.55 19.83
C GLU A 57 19.46 -10.32 18.78
N PHE A 58 20.49 -11.16 18.74
CA PHE A 58 21.53 -11.10 17.71
C PHE A 58 20.99 -11.40 16.31
N CYS A 59 20.16 -12.44 16.16
CA CYS A 59 19.49 -12.76 14.91
C CYS A 59 18.56 -11.62 14.47
N LYS A 60 17.70 -11.12 15.37
CA LYS A 60 16.82 -9.96 15.09
C LYS A 60 17.59 -8.75 14.60
N LYS A 61 18.71 -8.41 15.25
CA LYS A 61 19.55 -7.29 14.83
C LYS A 61 20.13 -7.47 13.42
N ASN A 62 20.58 -8.67 13.06
CA ASN A 62 21.07 -8.94 11.70
C ASN A 62 19.93 -8.90 10.67
N ILE A 63 18.75 -9.42 11.02
CA ILE A 63 17.53 -9.31 10.19
C ILE A 63 17.18 -7.84 9.97
N GLU A 64 17.20 -7.01 11.02
CA GLU A 64 16.95 -5.58 10.92
C GLU A 64 17.93 -4.86 10.00
N ILE A 65 19.23 -5.23 10.01
CA ILE A 65 20.23 -4.66 9.10
C ILE A 65 19.91 -5.02 7.65
N VAL A 66 19.65 -6.30 7.35
CA VAL A 66 19.32 -6.75 5.99
C VAL A 66 18.02 -6.10 5.49
N ILE A 67 17.02 -5.98 6.36
CA ILE A 67 15.77 -5.28 6.08
C ILE A 67 16.04 -3.79 5.82
N ARG A 68 16.84 -3.12 6.65
CA ARG A 68 17.22 -1.72 6.48
C ARG A 68 17.92 -1.49 5.15
N ASP A 69 18.93 -2.29 4.82
CA ASP A 69 19.68 -2.16 3.57
C ASP A 69 18.80 -2.41 2.33
N SER A 70 17.72 -3.19 2.46
CA SER A 70 16.70 -3.33 1.41
C SER A 70 15.81 -2.08 1.20
N GLY A 71 16.02 -1.03 1.99
CA GLY A 71 15.29 0.23 1.94
C GLY A 71 14.07 0.30 2.86
N LEU A 72 13.95 -0.64 3.82
CA LEU A 72 12.87 -0.68 4.81
C LEU A 72 13.27 0.05 6.13
N ASN A 73 13.81 1.26 6.01
CA ASN A 73 14.44 2.01 7.12
C ASN A 73 13.48 2.51 8.23
N SER A 74 12.19 2.20 8.14
CA SER A 74 11.19 2.72 9.08
C SER A 74 10.19 1.64 9.49
N ASN A 75 9.62 1.76 10.69
CA ASN A 75 8.51 0.91 11.15
C ASN A 75 7.38 0.87 10.10
N LEU A 76 7.10 2.01 9.46
CA LEU A 76 6.16 2.11 8.35
C LEU A 76 6.50 1.18 7.17
N SER A 77 7.77 1.06 6.83
CA SER A 77 8.22 0.19 5.74
C SER A 77 8.03 -1.29 6.09
N PHE A 78 8.32 -1.67 7.35
CA PHE A 78 8.06 -3.03 7.83
C PHE A 78 6.56 -3.36 7.82
N GLN A 79 5.71 -2.46 8.33
CA GLN A 79 4.25 -2.63 8.29
C GLN A 79 3.74 -2.75 6.84
N SER A 80 4.25 -1.91 5.93
CA SER A 80 3.90 -1.99 4.50
C SER A 80 4.25 -3.35 3.89
N TYR A 81 5.41 -3.91 4.25
CA TYR A 81 5.85 -5.23 3.79
C TYR A 81 5.00 -6.35 4.41
N PHE A 82 4.68 -6.24 5.70
CA PHE A 82 3.81 -7.18 6.39
C PHE A 82 2.40 -7.22 5.77
N HIS A 83 1.80 -6.06 5.49
CA HIS A 83 0.53 -5.97 4.78
C HIS A 83 0.61 -6.56 3.37
N PHE A 84 1.71 -6.32 2.65
CA PHE A 84 1.93 -6.98 1.36
C PHE A 84 1.84 -8.50 1.47
N LEU A 85 2.56 -9.12 2.41
CA LEU A 85 2.51 -10.56 2.60
C LEU A 85 1.10 -11.06 2.93
N GLN A 86 0.36 -10.34 3.77
CA GLN A 86 -1.03 -10.66 4.10
C GLN A 86 -1.99 -10.48 2.92
N ASN A 87 -1.70 -9.55 2.01
CA ASN A 87 -2.52 -9.27 0.83
C ASN A 87 -2.26 -10.22 -0.34
N ILE A 88 -1.20 -11.06 -0.31
CA ILE A 88 -0.88 -11.99 -1.41
C ILE A 88 -2.08 -12.84 -1.83
N PRO A 89 -2.84 -13.50 -0.91
CA PRO A 89 -4.01 -14.28 -1.30
C PRO A 89 -5.07 -13.46 -2.06
N SER A 90 -5.45 -12.29 -1.53
CA SER A 90 -6.39 -11.38 -2.19
C SER A 90 -5.86 -10.84 -3.51
N MET A 91 -4.56 -10.58 -3.61
CA MET A 91 -3.91 -10.16 -4.85
C MET A 91 -4.05 -11.25 -5.91
N LEU A 92 -3.74 -12.50 -5.58
CA LEU A 92 -3.82 -13.64 -6.51
C LEU A 92 -5.24 -13.88 -7.04
N GLU A 93 -6.27 -13.55 -6.27
CA GLU A 93 -7.68 -13.64 -6.68
C GLU A 93 -8.16 -12.41 -7.48
N SER A 94 -7.47 -11.27 -7.34
CA SER A 94 -7.84 -9.99 -7.96
C SER A 94 -7.50 -9.94 -9.46
N ILE A 95 -7.97 -8.89 -10.15
CA ILE A 95 -7.66 -8.68 -11.57
C ILE A 95 -6.17 -8.34 -11.73
N PRO A 96 -5.39 -9.08 -12.54
CA PRO A 96 -3.98 -8.76 -12.75
C PRO A 96 -3.79 -7.45 -13.54
N PHE A 97 -2.80 -6.64 -13.18
CA PHE A 97 -2.52 -5.38 -13.86
C PHE A 97 -2.22 -5.54 -15.35
N GLN A 98 -1.53 -6.61 -15.75
CA GLN A 98 -1.27 -6.88 -17.17
C GLN A 98 -2.56 -7.05 -17.99
N ARG A 99 -3.63 -7.57 -17.37
CA ARG A 99 -4.96 -7.65 -18.01
C ARG A 99 -5.53 -6.26 -18.26
N ILE A 100 -5.44 -5.35 -17.29
CA ILE A 100 -5.90 -3.97 -17.47
C ILE A 100 -5.07 -3.25 -18.54
N LEU A 101 -3.74 -3.41 -18.52
CA LEU A 101 -2.86 -2.84 -19.56
C LEU A 101 -3.24 -3.33 -20.96
N SER A 102 -3.40 -4.65 -21.14
CA SER A 102 -3.73 -5.20 -22.46
C SER A 102 -5.09 -4.73 -22.99
N GLN A 103 -6.07 -4.50 -22.11
CA GLN A 103 -7.42 -4.10 -22.50
C GLN A 103 -7.59 -2.58 -22.66
N ARG A 104 -6.93 -1.79 -21.81
CA ARG A 104 -7.24 -0.37 -21.62
C ARG A 104 -6.11 0.58 -22.00
N LYS A 105 -4.88 0.10 -22.23
CA LYS A 105 -3.76 0.98 -22.60
C LYS A 105 -4.03 1.71 -23.92
N ASN A 106 -3.80 3.02 -23.92
CA ASN A 106 -4.02 3.93 -25.05
C ASN A 106 -5.47 3.94 -25.59
N LYS A 107 -6.47 3.53 -24.79
CA LYS A 107 -7.88 3.55 -25.19
C LYS A 107 -8.58 4.88 -24.95
N PHE A 108 -8.04 5.68 -24.05
CA PHE A 108 -8.62 6.94 -23.61
C PHE A 108 -7.53 8.02 -23.63
N GLU A 109 -7.91 9.25 -23.96
CA GLU A 109 -6.97 10.36 -24.05
C GLU A 109 -6.93 11.20 -22.76
N ASN A 110 -8.07 11.36 -22.10
CA ASN A 110 -8.27 12.30 -21.00
C ASN A 110 -8.53 11.54 -19.69
N ALA A 111 -7.72 11.83 -18.67
CA ALA A 111 -7.93 11.40 -17.30
C ALA A 111 -8.14 12.61 -16.40
N ILE A 112 -9.01 12.47 -15.41
CA ILE A 112 -9.15 13.41 -14.29
C ILE A 112 -8.75 12.66 -13.02
N VAL A 113 -7.70 13.12 -12.36
CA VAL A 113 -7.26 12.64 -11.04
C VAL A 113 -7.87 13.55 -9.98
N VAL A 114 -8.66 12.95 -9.10
CA VAL A 114 -9.48 13.63 -8.11
C VAL A 114 -8.96 13.33 -6.71
N SER A 115 -8.56 14.39 -6.01
CA SER A 115 -8.01 14.35 -4.65
C SER A 115 -8.93 15.06 -3.67
N ALA A 116 -8.76 14.79 -2.37
CA ALA A 116 -9.68 15.24 -1.31
C ALA A 116 -9.41 16.65 -0.75
N GLY A 117 -8.52 17.43 -1.37
CA GLY A 117 -8.13 18.74 -0.86
C GLY A 117 -9.26 19.79 -0.94
N PRO A 118 -9.15 20.90 -0.17
CA PRO A 118 -10.19 21.91 -0.05
C PRO A 118 -10.73 22.44 -1.38
N SER A 119 -9.89 22.55 -2.40
CA SER A 119 -10.29 23.07 -3.72
C SER A 119 -11.18 22.12 -4.53
N LEU A 120 -11.45 20.89 -4.07
CA LEU A 120 -12.32 19.95 -4.76
C LEU A 120 -13.76 20.48 -4.89
N ALA A 121 -14.33 21.03 -3.82
CA ALA A 121 -15.73 21.44 -3.77
C ALA A 121 -16.15 22.36 -4.93
N LYS A 122 -15.30 23.33 -5.30
CA LYS A 122 -15.59 24.25 -6.43
C LYS A 122 -15.56 23.56 -7.79
N GLN A 123 -14.93 22.39 -7.91
CA GLN A 123 -14.80 21.64 -9.16
C GLN A 123 -15.90 20.59 -9.34
N LEU A 124 -16.59 20.17 -8.28
CA LEU A 124 -17.60 19.10 -8.34
C LEU A 124 -18.73 19.38 -9.36
N PRO A 125 -19.30 20.60 -9.47
CA PRO A 125 -20.33 20.86 -10.48
C PRO A 125 -19.83 20.67 -11.92
N LEU A 126 -18.58 21.07 -12.18
CA LEU A 126 -17.96 20.93 -13.49
C LEU A 126 -17.62 19.46 -13.77
N LEU A 127 -17.05 18.75 -12.79
CA LEU A 127 -16.74 17.33 -12.91
C LEU A 127 -18.01 16.52 -13.25
N LYS A 128 -19.13 16.79 -12.55
CA LYS A 128 -20.41 16.14 -12.80
C LYS A 128 -20.92 16.37 -14.22
N ALA A 129 -20.79 17.58 -14.74
CA ALA A 129 -21.24 17.95 -16.09
C ALA A 129 -20.41 17.28 -17.20
N TYR A 130 -19.16 16.92 -16.92
CA TYR A 130 -18.21 16.39 -17.90
C TYR A 130 -17.71 14.97 -17.59
N GLN A 131 -18.33 14.26 -16.64
CA GLN A 131 -17.86 12.93 -16.22
C GLN A 131 -17.77 11.92 -17.37
N ASP A 132 -18.67 11.99 -18.35
CA ASP A 132 -18.65 11.08 -19.52
C ASP A 132 -17.59 11.43 -20.59
N LYS A 133 -16.77 12.47 -20.36
CA LYS A 133 -15.76 12.95 -21.33
C LYS A 133 -14.33 12.58 -20.99
N ALA A 134 -14.09 12.08 -19.78
CA ALA A 134 -12.77 11.71 -19.29
C ALA A 134 -12.88 10.55 -18.30
N VAL A 135 -11.82 9.77 -18.18
CA VAL A 135 -11.77 8.68 -17.21
C VAL A 135 -11.40 9.25 -15.84
N ILE A 136 -12.19 8.94 -14.83
CA ILE A 136 -12.05 9.51 -13.49
C ILE A 136 -11.29 8.55 -12.59
N PHE A 137 -10.13 9.01 -12.11
CA PHE A 137 -9.34 8.38 -11.06
C PHE A 137 -9.61 9.11 -9.75
N CYS A 138 -10.21 8.42 -8.80
CA CYS A 138 -10.54 8.96 -7.49
C CYS A 138 -9.54 8.44 -6.46
N ALA A 139 -8.86 9.35 -5.76
CA ALA A 139 -8.28 8.98 -4.48
C ALA A 139 -9.42 8.60 -3.52
N ASP A 140 -9.28 7.47 -2.83
CA ASP A 140 -10.26 6.97 -1.86
C ASP A 140 -10.85 8.03 -0.92
N GLY A 141 -10.02 8.94 -0.38
CA GLY A 141 -10.48 10.03 0.47
C GLY A 141 -11.47 11.00 -0.20
N ALA A 142 -11.49 11.08 -1.53
CA ALA A 142 -12.44 11.90 -2.29
C ALA A 142 -13.72 11.15 -2.68
N LEU A 143 -13.80 9.83 -2.43
CA LEU A 143 -14.87 8.99 -2.92
C LEU A 143 -16.23 9.43 -2.41
N SER A 144 -16.37 9.65 -1.09
CA SER A 144 -17.66 10.01 -0.50
C SER A 144 -18.16 11.38 -0.96
N MET A 145 -17.26 12.29 -1.34
CA MET A 145 -17.60 13.60 -1.91
C MET A 145 -18.14 13.48 -3.33
N LEU A 146 -17.57 12.59 -4.14
CA LEU A 146 -18.04 12.31 -5.50
C LEU A 146 -19.40 11.62 -5.48
N GLU A 147 -19.57 10.61 -4.62
CA GLU A 147 -20.82 9.87 -4.48
C GLU A 147 -21.98 10.78 -4.07
N LYS A 148 -21.77 11.71 -3.13
CA LYS A 148 -22.79 12.69 -2.70
C LYS A 148 -23.28 13.57 -3.84
N GLU A 149 -22.42 13.85 -4.82
CA GLU A 149 -22.76 14.63 -6.00
C GLU A 149 -23.27 13.77 -7.17
N GLY A 150 -23.35 12.44 -7.01
CA GLY A 150 -23.75 11.52 -8.06
C GLY A 150 -22.72 11.42 -9.19
N ILE A 151 -21.44 11.56 -8.87
CA ILE A 151 -20.31 11.37 -9.77
C ILE A 151 -19.78 9.96 -9.53
N VAL A 152 -19.69 9.17 -10.60
CA VAL A 152 -19.21 7.78 -10.53
C VAL A 152 -17.78 7.71 -11.06
N PRO A 153 -16.77 7.44 -10.22
CA PRO A 153 -15.41 7.27 -10.72
C PRO A 153 -15.26 5.97 -11.54
N ASP A 154 -14.27 5.91 -12.42
CA ASP A 154 -13.92 4.67 -13.13
C ASP A 154 -12.94 3.82 -12.31
N TYR A 155 -12.02 4.49 -11.63
CA TYR A 155 -11.02 3.89 -10.78
C TYR A 155 -11.03 4.55 -9.41
N VAL A 156 -10.98 3.75 -8.36
CA VAL A 156 -10.74 4.23 -6.99
C VAL A 156 -9.40 3.68 -6.53
N THR A 157 -8.46 4.54 -6.19
CA THR A 157 -7.13 4.13 -5.73
C THR A 157 -7.00 4.26 -4.22
N ASN A 158 -6.29 3.34 -3.59
CA ASN A 158 -5.88 3.42 -2.18
C ASN A 158 -4.45 2.93 -2.00
N LEU A 159 -3.70 3.54 -1.09
CA LEU A 159 -2.43 3.00 -0.58
C LEU A 159 -2.29 3.12 0.93
N ASP A 160 -3.36 3.50 1.64
CA ASP A 160 -3.31 3.68 3.07
C ASP A 160 -3.08 2.35 3.77
N PHE A 161 -2.04 2.34 4.60
CA PHE A 161 -1.67 1.21 5.42
C PHE A 161 -2.47 1.17 6.72
N THR A 162 -3.34 2.16 7.00
CA THR A 162 -4.24 2.15 8.16
C THR A 162 -5.62 1.64 7.78
N ASP A 163 -6.32 1.04 8.73
CA ASP A 163 -7.69 0.54 8.55
C ASP A 163 -8.73 1.65 8.46
N LEU A 164 -8.38 2.90 8.79
CA LEU A 164 -9.25 4.06 8.67
C LEU A 164 -9.83 4.21 7.26
N ALA A 165 -9.06 3.85 6.23
CA ALA A 165 -9.50 3.90 4.84
C ALA A 165 -10.74 3.02 4.57
N MET A 166 -11.02 2.02 5.42
CA MET A 166 -12.26 1.24 5.37
C MET A 166 -13.50 2.13 5.31
N LYS A 167 -13.48 3.27 6.00
CA LYS A 167 -14.60 4.21 6.06
C LYS A 167 -15.02 4.71 4.67
N PHE A 168 -14.04 4.97 3.79
CA PHE A 168 -14.29 5.44 2.43
C PHE A 168 -14.97 4.38 1.55
N PHE A 169 -14.80 3.10 1.85
CA PHE A 169 -15.35 1.98 1.06
C PHE A 169 -16.66 1.41 1.63
N GLN A 170 -17.26 2.03 2.66
CA GLN A 170 -18.49 1.52 3.27
C GLN A 170 -19.73 1.70 2.39
N ASN A 171 -19.73 2.66 1.47
CA ASN A 171 -20.88 2.93 0.63
C ASN A 171 -21.01 1.87 -0.48
N LYS A 172 -22.18 1.22 -0.54
CA LYS A 172 -22.45 0.07 -1.43
C LYS A 172 -22.89 0.48 -2.84
N GLU A 173 -23.03 1.76 -3.11
CA GLU A 173 -23.44 2.28 -4.42
C GLU A 173 -22.32 2.17 -5.46
N ASN A 174 -21.07 2.08 -5.02
CA ASN A 174 -19.91 1.99 -5.90
C ASN A 174 -19.66 0.60 -6.50
N LYS A 175 -20.66 0.01 -7.18
CA LYS A 175 -20.54 -1.33 -7.79
C LYS A 175 -19.80 -1.32 -9.13
N THR A 176 -19.59 -0.16 -9.75
CA THR A 176 -19.08 -0.04 -11.12
C THR A 176 -17.60 0.35 -11.20
N SER A 177 -17.04 0.99 -10.17
CA SER A 177 -15.62 1.35 -10.16
C SER A 177 -14.74 0.11 -10.03
N LEU A 178 -13.57 0.16 -10.68
CA LEU A 178 -12.47 -0.76 -10.37
C LEU A 178 -11.64 -0.19 -9.22
N ASN A 179 -11.58 -0.91 -8.11
CA ASN A 179 -10.73 -0.54 -6.97
C ASN A 179 -9.31 -1.00 -7.24
N ILE A 180 -8.34 -0.11 -7.01
CA ILE A 180 -6.93 -0.35 -7.30
C ILE A 180 -6.12 -0.05 -6.05
N LEU A 181 -5.64 -1.10 -5.41
CA LEU A 181 -4.94 -1.03 -4.14
C LEU A 181 -3.44 -1.17 -4.36
N SER A 182 -2.66 -0.46 -3.54
CA SER A 182 -1.25 -0.76 -3.34
C SER A 182 -1.13 -2.09 -2.60
N CYS A 183 -0.08 -2.86 -2.87
CA CYS A 183 0.22 -4.05 -2.08
C CYS A 183 0.38 -3.76 -0.58
N ALA A 184 0.72 -2.52 -0.20
CA ALA A 184 0.88 -2.08 1.18
C ALA A 184 -0.43 -1.63 1.87
N THR A 185 -1.55 -1.60 1.14
CA THR A 185 -2.87 -1.25 1.68
C THR A 185 -3.22 -2.12 2.88
N HIS A 186 -3.91 -1.56 3.88
CA HIS A 186 -4.32 -2.32 5.05
C HIS A 186 -5.17 -3.56 4.66
N PRO A 187 -4.87 -4.77 5.19
CA PRO A 187 -5.53 -6.00 4.76
C PRO A 187 -7.05 -6.00 4.90
N ASN A 188 -7.60 -5.32 5.92
CA ASN A 188 -9.06 -5.19 6.07
C ASN A 188 -9.72 -4.55 4.84
N VAL A 189 -9.07 -3.56 4.22
CA VAL A 189 -9.57 -2.92 2.99
C VAL A 189 -9.55 -3.93 1.85
N ALA A 190 -8.41 -4.59 1.64
CA ALA A 190 -8.25 -5.62 0.61
C ALA A 190 -9.28 -6.76 0.74
N HIS A 191 -9.53 -7.25 1.96
CA HIS A 191 -10.50 -8.31 2.25
C HIS A 191 -11.96 -7.87 2.08
N SER A 192 -12.27 -6.60 2.34
CA SER A 192 -13.64 -6.10 2.25
C SER A 192 -14.13 -5.88 0.81
N LEU A 193 -13.20 -5.68 -0.12
CA LEU A 193 -13.49 -5.44 -1.52
C LEU A 193 -13.62 -6.75 -2.28
N LYS A 194 -14.55 -6.80 -3.23
CA LYS A 194 -14.74 -7.99 -4.06
C LYS A 194 -13.62 -8.12 -5.07
N ALA A 195 -13.04 -9.32 -5.16
CA ALA A 195 -11.97 -9.64 -6.11
C ALA A 195 -12.32 -9.32 -7.58
N GLU A 196 -13.60 -9.48 -7.97
CA GLU A 196 -14.09 -9.20 -9.34
C GLU A 196 -13.98 -7.72 -9.76
N ASN A 197 -13.94 -6.79 -8.80
CA ASN A 197 -13.83 -5.34 -9.01
C ASN A 197 -12.64 -4.76 -8.25
N CYS A 198 -11.60 -5.57 -8.04
CA CYS A 198 -10.40 -5.17 -7.32
C CYS A 198 -9.14 -5.57 -8.11
N MET A 199 -8.09 -4.78 -7.96
CA MET A 199 -6.74 -5.05 -8.44
C MET A 199 -5.77 -4.64 -7.36
N ILE A 200 -4.81 -5.51 -7.02
CA ILE A 200 -3.71 -5.17 -6.10
C ILE A 200 -2.42 -5.10 -6.91
N VAL A 201 -1.73 -3.95 -6.86
CA VAL A 201 -0.53 -3.68 -7.65
C VAL A 201 0.70 -3.61 -6.73
N LEU A 202 1.82 -4.16 -7.19
CA LEU A 202 3.07 -4.11 -6.44
C LEU A 202 3.77 -2.76 -6.63
N ARG A 203 4.46 -2.30 -5.59
CA ARG A 203 5.28 -1.09 -5.67
C ARG A 203 6.54 -1.40 -6.50
N ASN A 204 6.96 -0.45 -7.32
CA ASN A 204 8.18 -0.56 -8.12
C ASN A 204 9.45 -0.39 -7.26
N LYS A 205 9.73 -1.37 -6.39
CA LYS A 205 10.95 -1.47 -5.60
C LYS A 205 11.53 -2.87 -5.72
N ALA A 206 12.86 -2.97 -5.64
CA ALA A 206 13.60 -4.24 -5.73
C ALA A 206 13.04 -5.31 -4.78
N LEU A 207 12.67 -4.91 -3.56
CA LEU A 207 12.01 -5.76 -2.57
C LEU A 207 10.82 -6.57 -3.13
N TYR A 208 9.87 -5.91 -3.77
CA TYR A 208 8.66 -6.56 -4.30
C TYR A 208 8.94 -7.29 -5.62
N GLN A 209 9.94 -6.84 -6.39
CA GLN A 209 10.36 -7.49 -7.63
C GLN A 209 10.97 -8.87 -7.38
N ARG A 210 11.55 -9.12 -6.20
CA ARG A 210 12.10 -10.44 -5.81
C ARG A 210 11.06 -11.56 -5.97
N PHE A 211 9.77 -11.29 -5.72
CA PHE A 211 8.70 -12.29 -5.80
C PHE A 211 8.27 -12.68 -7.23
N ASN A 212 8.72 -11.97 -8.27
CA ASN A 212 8.41 -12.27 -9.68
C ASN A 212 6.90 -12.32 -10.03
N PHE A 213 6.05 -11.56 -9.33
CA PHE A 213 4.62 -11.42 -9.60
C PHE A 213 4.34 -10.47 -10.80
N ASN A 214 4.95 -10.76 -11.95
CA ASN A 214 4.95 -9.88 -13.13
C ASN A 214 3.55 -9.57 -13.69
N ASP A 215 2.59 -10.48 -13.51
CA ASP A 215 1.20 -10.32 -13.96
C ASP A 215 0.46 -9.21 -13.20
N PHE A 216 0.84 -8.95 -11.95
CA PHE A 216 0.27 -7.93 -11.07
C PHE A 216 0.95 -6.56 -11.21
N GLY A 217 2.08 -6.52 -11.91
CA GLY A 217 2.75 -5.28 -12.30
C GLY A 217 3.45 -4.54 -11.16
N TYR A 218 4.39 -3.69 -11.56
CA TYR A 218 5.20 -2.88 -10.66
C TYR A 218 5.01 -1.41 -11.03
N ILE A 219 4.29 -0.65 -10.20
CA ILE A 219 4.02 0.77 -10.43
C ILE A 219 4.69 1.60 -9.34
N ASP A 220 5.19 2.79 -9.69
CA ASP A 220 5.57 3.78 -8.69
C ASP A 220 4.32 4.35 -8.03
N THR A 221 3.96 3.81 -6.86
CA THR A 221 2.76 4.24 -6.13
C THR A 221 2.97 5.59 -5.41
N GLY A 222 4.19 6.14 -5.37
CA GLY A 222 4.49 7.35 -4.63
C GLY A 222 4.23 7.24 -3.12
N THR A 223 3.95 8.40 -2.50
CA THR A 223 3.71 8.57 -1.04
C THR A 223 2.29 9.06 -0.69
N HIS A 224 1.47 9.41 -1.69
CA HIS A 224 0.09 9.86 -1.50
C HIS A 224 -0.81 9.35 -2.64
N VAL A 225 -2.11 9.19 -2.37
CA VAL A 225 -3.03 8.41 -3.20
C VAL A 225 -3.20 9.00 -4.60
N SER A 226 -3.14 10.32 -4.70
CA SER A 226 -3.19 11.03 -5.97
C SER A 226 -1.96 10.82 -6.85
N HIS A 227 -0.78 10.61 -6.26
CA HIS A 227 0.42 10.21 -7.01
C HIS A 227 0.19 8.84 -7.63
N PHE A 228 -0.33 7.88 -6.86
CA PHE A 228 -0.64 6.55 -7.37
C PHE A 228 -1.65 6.59 -8.52
N SER A 229 -2.72 7.38 -8.39
CA SER A 229 -3.66 7.64 -9.48
C SER A 229 -2.98 8.21 -10.73
N TYR A 230 -2.10 9.20 -10.55
CA TYR A 230 -1.37 9.84 -11.64
C TYR A 230 -0.43 8.85 -12.37
N THR A 231 0.37 8.08 -11.66
CA THR A 231 1.31 7.12 -12.28
C THR A 231 0.58 5.95 -12.93
N LEU A 232 -0.55 5.54 -12.39
CA LEU A 232 -1.44 4.57 -13.02
C LEU A 232 -2.02 5.12 -14.34
N ALA A 233 -2.47 6.37 -14.37
CA ALA A 233 -2.93 7.02 -15.60
C ALA A 233 -1.80 7.11 -16.65
N LEU A 234 -0.57 7.42 -16.24
CA LEU A 234 0.60 7.36 -17.13
C LEU A 234 0.83 5.94 -17.69
N ALA A 235 0.76 4.92 -16.84
CA ALA A 235 0.96 3.52 -17.25
C ALA A 235 -0.11 3.04 -18.25
N LEU A 236 -1.34 3.55 -18.14
CA LEU A 236 -2.45 3.31 -19.06
C LEU A 236 -2.37 4.15 -20.35
N GLY A 237 -1.42 5.07 -20.46
CA GLY A 237 -1.15 5.83 -21.69
C GLY A 237 -2.08 7.01 -21.94
N PHE A 238 -2.64 7.59 -20.88
CA PHE A 238 -3.39 8.85 -20.98
C PHE A 238 -2.47 9.99 -21.41
N LYS A 239 -2.97 10.85 -22.32
CA LYS A 239 -2.20 11.99 -22.86
C LYS A 239 -2.44 13.25 -22.04
N ASN A 240 -3.69 13.48 -21.64
CA ASN A 240 -4.11 14.64 -20.87
C ASN A 240 -4.52 14.14 -19.48
N ILE A 241 -3.76 14.55 -18.45
CA ILE A 241 -4.06 14.21 -17.06
C ILE A 241 -4.33 15.51 -16.30
N ILE A 242 -5.58 15.69 -15.90
CA ILE A 242 -6.05 16.88 -15.19
C ILE A 242 -6.12 16.52 -13.71
N MET A 243 -5.50 17.31 -12.85
CA MET A 243 -5.54 17.10 -11.40
C MET A 243 -6.44 18.13 -10.73
N ILE A 244 -7.38 17.69 -9.89
CA ILE A 244 -8.27 18.55 -9.12
C ILE A 244 -8.29 18.14 -7.64
N GLY A 245 -8.55 19.09 -6.75
CA GLY A 245 -8.50 18.86 -5.30
C GLY A 245 -7.11 18.49 -4.77
N GLN A 246 -6.06 18.71 -5.56
CA GLN A 246 -4.68 18.42 -5.20
C GLN A 246 -4.02 19.68 -4.63
N ASP A 247 -4.41 20.06 -3.42
CA ASP A 247 -3.99 21.34 -2.83
C ASP A 247 -2.62 21.28 -2.16
N LEU A 248 -2.37 20.22 -1.38
CA LEU A 248 -1.18 20.11 -0.52
C LEU A 248 -1.01 21.32 0.44
N ALA A 249 -2.14 21.94 0.79
CA ALA A 249 -2.22 23.16 1.58
C ALA A 249 -3.58 23.25 2.27
N PHE A 250 -3.66 24.13 3.27
CA PHE A 250 -4.92 24.51 3.89
C PHE A 250 -5.59 25.64 3.10
N ASP A 251 -6.92 25.75 3.18
CA ASP A 251 -7.65 26.92 2.69
C ASP A 251 -7.60 28.10 3.68
N GLU A 252 -8.27 29.21 3.34
CA GLU A 252 -8.32 30.41 4.17
C GLU A 252 -9.03 30.20 5.51
N GLU A 253 -9.88 29.18 5.64
CA GLU A 253 -10.59 28.81 6.86
C GLU A 253 -9.80 27.78 7.71
N GLY A 254 -8.62 27.37 7.22
CA GLY A 254 -7.76 26.38 7.85
C GLY A 254 -8.21 24.94 7.61
N ASN A 255 -9.05 24.68 6.60
CA ASN A 255 -9.46 23.32 6.25
C ASN A 255 -8.36 22.64 5.45
N SER A 256 -8.11 21.38 5.77
CA SER A 256 -7.13 20.49 5.11
C SER A 256 -7.75 19.61 4.02
N HIS A 257 -9.06 19.41 4.08
CA HIS A 257 -9.83 18.56 3.17
C HIS A 257 -11.11 19.29 2.76
N SER A 258 -11.69 18.88 1.63
CA SER A 258 -12.93 19.48 1.14
C SER A 258 -14.15 19.09 1.97
N LYS A 259 -15.18 19.92 1.86
CA LYS A 259 -16.48 19.70 2.49
C LYS A 259 -17.05 18.34 2.11
N GLY A 260 -17.42 17.58 3.14
CA GLY A 260 -17.97 16.24 2.98
C GLY A 260 -16.96 15.10 3.10
N PHE A 261 -15.69 15.38 3.39
CA PHE A 261 -14.69 14.37 3.79
C PHE A 261 -15.14 13.60 5.05
N ASP A 262 -14.95 12.29 5.06
CA ASP A 262 -15.54 11.42 6.09
C ASP A 262 -14.96 11.62 7.49
N PHE A 263 -13.74 12.15 7.62
CA PHE A 263 -13.11 12.45 8.91
C PHE A 263 -13.21 13.92 9.33
N GLY A 264 -13.96 14.74 8.58
CA GLY A 264 -14.07 16.18 8.81
C GLY A 264 -13.02 17.00 8.05
N GLU A 265 -13.32 18.27 7.79
CA GLU A 265 -12.54 19.13 6.89
C GLU A 265 -11.15 19.48 7.45
N LYS A 266 -10.99 19.41 8.77
CA LYS A 266 -9.74 19.72 9.49
C LYS A 266 -8.94 18.47 9.80
N PHE A 267 -7.62 18.63 9.84
CA PHE A 267 -6.71 17.55 10.16
C PHE A 267 -6.81 17.23 11.66
N SER A 268 -7.06 15.96 12.01
CA SER A 268 -7.30 15.54 13.40
C SER A 268 -6.12 15.74 14.36
N GLY A 269 -4.92 16.04 13.86
CA GLY A 269 -3.79 16.47 14.69
C GLY A 269 -3.98 17.84 15.36
N GLU A 270 -5.04 18.58 15.01
CA GLU A 270 -5.36 19.90 15.56
C GLU A 270 -6.13 19.85 16.89
N GLU A 271 -6.65 18.70 17.34
CA GLU A 271 -7.45 18.64 18.59
C GLU A 271 -6.66 18.98 19.88
N ASN A 272 -5.33 19.15 19.80
CA ASN A 272 -4.46 19.44 20.94
C ASN A 272 -3.75 20.81 20.91
N ILE A 273 -4.06 21.71 19.97
CA ILE A 273 -3.33 23.00 19.89
C ILE A 273 -4.05 24.15 20.62
N ASP A 274 -5.35 24.02 20.93
CA ASP A 274 -6.10 25.06 21.67
C ASP A 274 -6.88 24.50 22.88
N LYS A 275 -6.17 23.93 23.86
CA LYS A 275 -6.68 23.77 25.24
C LYS A 275 -5.65 24.15 26.28
#